data_AF-A0A4R1VPH1-F1
#
_entry.id   AF-A0A4R1VPH1-F1
#
_cell.length_a   1.000
_cell.length_b   1.000
_cell.length_c   1.000
_cell.angle_alpha   90.00
_cell.angle_beta   90.00
_cell.angle_gamma   90.00
#
_symmetry.space_group_name_H-M   'P 1'
#
loop_
_entity.id
_entity.type
_entity.pdbx_description
1 polymer ?
#
loop_
_entity_poly.entity_id
_entity_poly.type
_entity_poly.pdbx_seq_one_letter_code
_entity_poly.pdbx_strand_id
1 'polypeptide(L)'
;MLKSGNATVRLTGSASYGRPVGTVEIGGRDLGEAMIAAGLAIPVTGYLKGRPEQARRYMAAYQAARAAKRGAHAGSFTEPAKWRRRRAACLRGEAGAALTLSAPVPQRPEKSWTSGASEGERARERRTLME
;
A
#
# COMPACT_ATOMS: atom_id res chain seq x y z
N MET A 1 -11.76 2.26 15.63
CA MET A 1 -12.72 1.99 14.55
C MET A 1 -12.59 0.57 14.01
N LEU A 2 -11.44 0.16 13.45
CA LEU A 2 -11.26 -1.20 12.91
C LEU A 2 -11.21 -2.34 13.96
N LYS A 3 -10.82 -2.04 15.21
CA LYS A 3 -10.69 -3.07 16.28
C LYS A 3 -12.03 -3.55 16.85
N SER A 4 -13.13 -2.84 16.58
CA SER A 4 -14.45 -3.14 17.15
C SER A 4 -15.53 -2.52 16.25
N GLY A 5 -16.36 -3.37 15.64
CA GLY A 5 -17.49 -2.96 14.78
C GLY A 5 -17.63 -3.82 13.53
N ASN A 6 -18.87 -3.95 13.04
CA ASN A 6 -19.12 -4.65 11.79
C ASN A 6 -18.65 -3.81 10.61
N ALA A 7 -17.86 -4.42 9.73
CA ALA A 7 -17.36 -3.80 8.52
C ALA A 7 -18.10 -4.36 7.30
N THR A 8 -18.64 -3.47 6.48
CA THR A 8 -19.22 -3.81 5.18
C THR A 8 -18.19 -3.51 4.11
N VAL A 9 -17.79 -4.52 3.34
CA VAL A 9 -16.86 -4.38 2.23
C VAL A 9 -17.63 -4.41 0.91
N ARG A 10 -17.47 -3.37 0.09
CA ARG A 10 -18.09 -3.28 -1.23
C ARG A 10 -17.00 -3.28 -2.29
N LEU A 11 -16.91 -4.37 -3.06
CA LEU A 11 -15.97 -4.45 -4.17
C LEU A 11 -16.37 -3.48 -5.29
N THR A 12 -15.39 -2.95 -6.00
CA THR A 12 -15.59 -2.06 -7.15
C THR A 12 -15.76 -2.84 -8.46
N GLY A 13 -15.53 -4.16 -8.45
CA GLY A 13 -15.48 -5.01 -9.65
C GLY A 13 -14.16 -4.91 -10.42
N SER A 14 -13.28 -3.98 -10.04
CA SER A 14 -11.93 -3.85 -10.59
C SER A 14 -10.90 -4.58 -9.72
N ALA A 15 -9.85 -5.10 -10.35
CA ALA A 15 -8.69 -5.67 -9.68
C ALA A 15 -7.41 -4.98 -10.16
N SER A 16 -6.45 -4.85 -9.26
CA SER A 16 -5.11 -4.35 -9.57
C SER A 16 -4.09 -5.41 -9.19
N TYR A 17 -3.25 -5.83 -10.14
CA TYR A 17 -2.28 -6.93 -9.96
C TYR A 17 -2.92 -8.21 -9.41
N GLY A 18 -4.14 -8.54 -9.88
CA GLY A 18 -4.91 -9.70 -9.39
C GLY A 18 -5.54 -9.52 -8.00
N ARG A 19 -5.45 -8.33 -7.40
CA ARG A 19 -6.02 -8.03 -6.07
C ARG A 19 -7.32 -7.23 -6.23
N PRO A 20 -8.47 -7.70 -5.70
CA PRO A 20 -9.73 -6.96 -5.75
C PRO A 20 -9.60 -5.61 -5.06
N VAL A 21 -10.23 -4.59 -5.66
CA VAL A 21 -10.34 -3.25 -5.09
C VAL A 21 -11.75 -3.06 -4.53
N GLY A 22 -11.86 -2.33 -3.43
CA GLY A 22 -13.14 -2.11 -2.76
C GLY A 22 -13.10 -0.94 -1.79
N THR A 23 -14.28 -0.59 -1.31
CA THR A 23 -14.51 0.39 -0.25
C THR A 23 -14.96 -0.31 1.01
N VAL A 24 -14.54 0.18 2.16
CA VAL A 24 -14.90 -0.37 3.46
C VAL A 24 -15.72 0.66 4.21
N GLU A 25 -16.84 0.22 4.75
CA GLU A 25 -17.74 1.03 5.56
C GLU A 25 -17.82 0.42 6.96
N ILE A 26 -17.72 1.23 8.00
CA ILE A 26 -17.83 0.79 9.39
C ILE A 26 -18.85 1.68 10.09
N GLY A 27 -19.97 1.09 10.54
CA GLY A 27 -21.05 1.84 11.19
C GLY A 27 -21.58 3.02 10.36
N GLY A 28 -21.77 2.82 9.05
CA GLY A 28 -22.28 3.86 8.13
C GLY A 28 -21.24 4.88 7.66
N ARG A 29 -19.98 4.78 8.08
CA ARG A 29 -18.91 5.72 7.69
C ARG A 29 -17.92 5.05 6.75
N ASP A 30 -17.61 5.74 5.65
CA ASP A 30 -16.57 5.33 4.70
C ASP A 30 -15.19 5.45 5.36
N LEU A 31 -14.50 4.31 5.50
CA LEU A 31 -13.18 4.23 6.10
C LEU A 31 -12.12 4.95 5.26
N GLY A 32 -12.20 4.85 3.93
CA GLY A 32 -11.26 5.49 3.02
C GLY A 32 -11.34 7.01 3.13
N GLU A 33 -12.57 7.55 3.13
CA GLU A 33 -12.83 8.98 3.35
C GLU A 33 -12.29 9.44 4.71
N ALA A 34 -12.57 8.67 5.78
CA ALA A 34 -12.10 8.99 7.13
C ALA A 34 -10.56 8.99 7.25
N MET A 35 -9.88 8.04 6.61
CA MET A 35 -8.41 7.99 6.59
C MET A 35 -7.81 9.18 5.86
N ILE A 36 -8.42 9.58 4.73
CA ILE A 36 -7.99 10.76 3.97
C ILE A 36 -8.20 12.04 4.79
N ALA A 37 -9.37 12.20 5.41
CA ALA A 37 -9.71 13.37 6.23
C ALA A 37 -8.78 13.53 7.46
N ALA A 38 -8.25 12.42 7.97
CA ALA A 38 -7.26 12.40 9.04
C ALA A 38 -5.81 12.66 8.57
N GLY A 39 -5.58 12.78 7.26
CA GLY A 39 -4.24 12.93 6.67
C GLY A 39 -3.41 11.66 6.73
N LEU A 40 -4.05 10.48 6.76
CA LEU A 40 -3.39 9.18 6.82
C LEU A 40 -3.33 8.48 5.45
N ALA A 41 -4.02 9.01 4.44
CA ALA A 41 -4.09 8.45 3.10
C ALA A 41 -4.16 9.55 2.03
N ILE A 42 -3.69 9.22 0.83
CA ILE A 42 -3.76 10.07 -0.36
C ILE A 42 -4.78 9.44 -1.33
N PRO A 43 -5.72 10.21 -1.90
CA PRO A 43 -6.69 9.68 -2.84
C PRO A 43 -6.04 9.32 -4.18
N VAL A 44 -6.29 8.09 -4.65
CA VAL A 44 -5.95 7.64 -6.01
C VAL A 44 -7.24 7.45 -6.80
N THR A 45 -7.72 8.53 -7.40
CA THR A 45 -9.04 8.58 -8.06
C THR A 45 -9.15 7.71 -9.31
N GLY A 46 -8.02 7.25 -9.87
CA GLY A 46 -8.00 6.36 -11.03
C GLY A 46 -8.74 5.03 -10.84
N TYR A 47 -8.92 4.57 -9.60
CA TYR A 47 -9.70 3.38 -9.25
C TYR A 47 -11.20 3.66 -9.05
N LEU A 48 -11.61 4.93 -9.04
CA LEU A 48 -12.98 5.39 -8.78
C LEU A 48 -13.69 5.88 -10.05
N LYS A 49 -13.26 5.43 -11.25
CA LYS A 49 -13.85 5.88 -12.53
C LYS A 49 -15.38 5.68 -12.59
N GLY A 50 -15.90 4.60 -12.02
CA GLY A 50 -17.35 4.34 -11.93
C GLY A 50 -18.07 5.04 -10.77
N ARG A 51 -17.36 5.84 -9.96
CA ARG A 51 -17.87 6.52 -8.75
C ARG A 51 -17.37 7.97 -8.66
N PRO A 52 -17.74 8.84 -9.61
CA PRO A 52 -17.20 10.20 -9.69
C PRO A 52 -17.54 11.07 -8.47
N GLU A 53 -18.70 10.86 -7.85
CA GLU A 53 -19.13 11.61 -6.67
C GLU A 53 -18.25 11.25 -5.45
N GLN A 54 -17.96 9.95 -5.24
CA GLN A 54 -17.03 9.50 -4.20
C GLN A 54 -15.61 10.05 -4.44
N ALA A 55 -15.15 10.07 -5.70
CA ALA A 55 -13.86 10.65 -6.05
C ALA A 55 -13.77 12.14 -5.68
N ARG A 56 -14.84 12.92 -5.92
CA ARG A 56 -14.92 14.34 -5.52
C ARG A 56 -14.86 14.50 -4.00
N ARG A 57 -15.61 13.69 -3.25
CA ARG A 57 -15.58 13.70 -1.78
C ARG A 57 -14.18 13.42 -1.23
N TYR A 58 -13.50 12.40 -1.77
CA TYR A 58 -12.15 12.05 -1.36
C TYR A 58 -11.15 13.18 -1.63
N MET A 59 -11.25 13.83 -2.80
CA MET A 59 -10.40 14.98 -3.12
C MET A 59 -10.66 16.17 -2.18
N ALA A 60 -11.93 16.47 -1.88
CA ALA A 60 -12.29 17.53 -0.94
C ALA A 60 -11.73 17.26 0.47
N ALA A 61 -11.91 16.03 0.98
CA ALA A 61 -11.36 15.60 2.27
C ALA A 61 -9.83 15.74 2.31
N TYR A 62 -9.15 15.39 1.21
CA TYR A 62 -7.71 15.52 1.09
C TYR A 62 -7.23 16.98 1.14
N GLN A 63 -7.88 17.87 0.39
CA GLN A 63 -7.51 19.29 0.43
C GLN A 63 -7.73 19.91 1.81
N ALA A 64 -8.83 19.54 2.48
CA ALA A 64 -9.08 19.96 3.86
C ALA A 64 -8.01 19.45 4.83
N ALA A 65 -7.60 18.18 4.72
CA ALA A 65 -6.55 17.60 5.56
C ALA A 65 -5.18 18.25 5.32
N ARG A 66 -4.85 18.58 4.06
CA ARG A 66 -3.63 19.32 3.71
C ARG A 66 -3.63 20.74 4.27
N ALA A 67 -4.70 21.49 4.07
CA ALA A 67 -4.83 22.86 4.57
C ALA A 67 -4.70 22.90 6.10
N ALA A 68 -5.29 21.92 6.80
CA ALA A 68 -5.21 21.77 8.24
C ALA A 68 -3.92 21.08 8.74
N LYS A 69 -2.97 20.75 7.84
CA LYS A 69 -1.71 20.05 8.17
C LYS A 69 -1.89 18.80 9.03
N ARG A 70 -2.92 17.99 8.75
CA ARG A 70 -3.23 16.78 9.52
C ARG A 70 -2.35 15.60 9.11
N GLY A 71 -2.04 14.73 10.07
CA GLY A 71 -1.36 13.46 9.81
C GLY A 71 -0.03 13.65 9.08
N ALA A 72 0.11 13.00 7.91
CA ALA A 72 1.29 13.11 7.06
C ALA A 72 1.55 14.54 6.56
N HIS A 73 0.56 15.44 6.60
CA HIS A 73 0.71 16.83 6.18
C HIS A 73 1.20 17.78 7.29
N ALA A 74 1.47 17.27 8.50
CA ALA A 74 1.96 18.07 9.63
C ALA A 74 3.35 18.70 9.38
N GLY A 75 4.13 18.16 8.44
CA GLY A 75 5.44 18.69 8.05
C GLY A 75 6.60 18.30 8.97
N SER A 76 6.32 17.66 10.11
CA SER A 76 7.34 17.10 10.99
C SER A 76 7.52 15.61 10.75
N PHE A 77 8.74 15.18 10.41
CA PHE A 77 9.07 13.77 10.22
C PHE A 77 10.22 13.36 11.13
N THR A 78 10.13 12.17 11.71
CA THR A 78 11.28 11.57 12.40
C THR A 78 12.16 10.89 11.36
N GLU A 79 13.46 11.14 11.45
CA GLU A 79 14.45 10.46 10.61
C GLU A 79 14.28 8.92 10.71
N PRO A 80 14.23 8.19 9.57
CA PRO A 80 13.95 6.75 9.58
C PRO A 80 14.92 5.94 10.47
N ALA A 81 16.20 6.33 10.52
CA ALA A 81 17.18 5.65 11.37
C ALA A 81 16.88 5.84 12.87
N LYS A 82 16.53 7.06 13.29
CA LYS A 82 16.13 7.38 14.66
C LYS A 82 14.85 6.64 15.06
N TRP A 83 13.85 6.60 14.17
CA TRP A 83 12.61 5.85 14.41
C TRP A 83 12.87 4.34 14.56
N ARG A 84 13.66 3.74 13.66
CA ARG A 84 14.01 2.31 13.72
C ARG A 84 14.77 1.96 15.01
N ARG A 85 15.72 2.78 15.44
CA ARG A 85 16.44 2.56 16.72
C ARG A 85 15.50 2.55 17.91
N ARG A 86 14.57 3.52 18.00
CA ARG A 86 13.55 3.57 19.08
C ARG A 86 12.63 2.35 19.05
N ARG A 87 12.14 1.95 17.87
CA ARG A 87 11.26 0.77 17.77
C ARG A 87 11.99 -0.53 18.09
N ALA A 88 13.24 -0.69 17.64
CA ALA A 88 14.06 -1.84 17.99
C ALA A 88 14.33 -1.91 19.51
N ALA A 89 14.53 -0.76 20.16
CA ALA A 89 14.66 -0.71 21.62
C ALA A 89 13.36 -1.09 22.34
N CYS A 90 12.20 -0.62 21.87
CA CYS A 90 10.88 -1.00 22.39
C CYS A 90 10.63 -2.52 22.28
N LEU A 91 10.86 -3.09 21.08
CA LEU A 91 10.70 -4.53 20.85
C LEU A 91 11.70 -5.36 21.68
N ARG A 92 12.90 -4.85 21.95
CA ARG A 92 13.86 -5.50 22.85
C ARG A 92 13.44 -5.43 24.33
N GLY A 93 12.76 -4.36 24.75
CA GLY A 93 12.18 -4.25 26.08
C GLY A 93 11.01 -5.21 26.30
N GLU A 94 10.17 -5.41 25.27
CA GLU A 94 9.13 -6.46 25.27
C GLU A 94 9.75 -7.87 25.17
N ALA A 95 10.85 -8.03 24.44
CA ALA A 95 11.60 -9.29 24.35
C ALA A 95 12.51 -9.59 25.55
N GLY A 96 12.55 -8.73 26.58
CA GLY A 96 13.21 -9.03 27.85
C GLY A 96 12.62 -10.25 28.58
N ALA A 97 11.46 -10.74 28.14
CA ALA A 97 10.84 -11.98 28.60
C ALA A 97 11.07 -13.20 27.65
N ALA A 98 11.75 -13.03 26.52
CA ALA A 98 11.91 -14.12 25.54
C ALA A 98 13.20 -13.98 24.70
N LEU A 99 14.35 -14.30 25.30
CA LEU A 99 15.48 -14.87 24.56
C LEU A 99 15.40 -16.39 24.82
N THR A 100 15.45 -17.28 23.83
CA THR A 100 16.59 -17.52 22.95
C THR A 100 16.18 -18.35 21.74
N LEU A 101 16.59 -17.97 20.52
CA LEU A 101 17.07 -18.93 19.51
C LEU A 101 17.72 -18.15 18.35
N SER A 102 19.05 -18.19 18.36
CA SER A 102 19.90 -17.76 17.26
C SER A 102 19.80 -18.79 16.13
N ALA A 103 18.96 -18.53 15.13
CA ALA A 103 19.05 -19.19 13.84
C ALA A 103 19.85 -18.29 12.88
N PRO A 104 20.88 -18.81 12.18
CA PRO A 104 21.62 -18.03 11.20
C PRO A 104 20.70 -17.62 10.04
N VAL A 105 20.77 -16.35 9.64
CA VAL A 105 20.04 -15.81 8.48
C VAL A 105 20.57 -16.48 7.21
N PRO A 106 19.74 -17.19 6.43
CA PRO A 106 20.19 -17.75 5.16
C PRO A 106 20.51 -16.61 4.18
N GLN A 107 21.73 -16.61 3.64
CA GLN A 107 22.15 -15.61 2.67
C GLN A 107 21.35 -15.80 1.36
N ARG A 108 20.67 -14.74 0.95
CA ARG A 108 19.94 -14.71 -0.32
C ARG A 108 20.97 -14.64 -1.46
N PRO A 109 20.96 -15.56 -2.44
CA PRO A 109 21.88 -15.48 -3.56
C PRO A 109 21.64 -14.17 -4.35
N GLU A 110 22.75 -13.50 -4.65
CA GLU A 110 22.80 -12.28 -5.44
C GLU A 110 22.36 -12.60 -6.86
N LYS A 111 21.27 -11.96 -7.31
CA LYS A 111 20.75 -12.14 -8.65
C LYS A 111 21.51 -11.21 -9.59
N SER A 112 22.52 -11.75 -10.26
CA SER A 112 23.17 -11.14 -11.40
C SER A 112 22.14 -10.98 -12.52
N TRP A 113 21.78 -9.74 -12.84
CA TRP A 113 21.04 -9.43 -14.06
C TRP A 113 21.99 -9.58 -15.24
N THR A 114 22.09 -10.77 -15.82
CA THR A 114 22.59 -10.91 -17.18
C THR A 114 21.45 -10.56 -18.12
N SER A 115 21.62 -9.49 -18.88
CA SER A 115 20.77 -9.11 -20.00
C SER A 115 20.86 -10.18 -21.09
N GLY A 116 20.15 -11.29 -20.91
CA GLY A 116 19.93 -12.30 -21.92
C GLY A 116 18.67 -11.92 -22.70
N ALA A 117 18.87 -11.33 -23.88
CA ALA A 117 17.81 -11.25 -24.89
C ALA A 117 17.26 -12.65 -25.12
N SER A 118 15.98 -12.85 -24.83
CA SER A 118 15.32 -14.14 -24.97
C SER A 118 15.32 -14.60 -26.42
N GLU A 119 16.03 -15.70 -26.69
CA GLU A 119 16.06 -16.45 -27.95
C GLU A 119 14.69 -17.04 -28.35
N GLY A 120 13.63 -16.77 -27.59
CA GLY A 120 12.24 -17.15 -27.89
C GLY A 120 11.51 -16.21 -28.85
N GLU A 121 12.06 -15.02 -29.15
CA GLU A 121 11.40 -14.01 -30.00
C GLU A 121 11.88 -14.00 -31.47
N ARG A 122 12.84 -14.86 -31.83
CA ARG A 122 13.29 -15.05 -33.23
C ARG A 122 12.59 -16.19 -33.98
N ALA A 123 11.73 -16.97 -33.31
CA ALA A 123 11.06 -18.12 -33.92
C ALA A 123 9.67 -17.82 -34.51
N ARG A 124 9.11 -16.61 -34.30
CA ARG A 124 7.79 -16.24 -34.85
C ARG A 124 7.85 -15.38 -36.12
N GLU A 125 9.02 -14.84 -36.48
CA GLU A 125 9.16 -13.91 -37.62
C GLU A 125 9.62 -14.59 -38.93
N ARG A 126 9.78 -15.93 -38.94
CA ARG A 126 10.10 -16.71 -40.17
C ARG A 126 8.94 -17.57 -40.68
N ARG A 127 7.70 -17.30 -40.23
CA ARG A 127 6.49 -18.00 -40.67
C ARG A 127 5.43 -17.04 -41.22
N THR A 128 5.89 -16.04 -41.98
CA THR A 128 5.01 -15.11 -42.73
C THR A 128 5.67 -14.66 -44.04
N LEU A 129 6.36 -15.59 -44.71
CA LEU A 129 6.94 -15.41 -46.04
C LEU A 129 6.97 -16.79 -46.71
N MET A 130 5.79 -17.33 -46.98
CA MET A 130 5.46 -18.43 -47.91
C MET A 130 3.99 -18.79 -47.68
N GLU A 131 3.10 -17.85 -48.04
CA GLU A 131 1.81 -18.12 -48.68
C GLU A 131 1.31 -16.82 -49.31
#